data_AF-A0AAU2UGP7-F1
#
_entry.id   AF-A0AAU2UGP7-F1
#
_cell.length_a   1.000
_cell.length_b   1.000
_cell.length_c   1.000
_cell.angle_alpha   90.00
_cell.angle_beta   90.00
_cell.angle_gamma   90.00
#
_symmetry.space_group_name_H-M   'P 1'
#
loop_
_entity.id
_entity.type
_entity.pdbx_description
1 polymer ?
#
loop_
_entity_poly.entity_id
_entity_poly.type
_entity_poly.pdbx_seq_one_letter_code
_entity_poly.pdbx_strand_id
1 'polypeptide(L)' 'MARESEFIAYMEAFEASTTHVGACTACQNDQPCTAGQPIHAEFIARQNTWTKRLRDERKQP' A
#
# COMPACT_ATOMS: atom_id res chain seq x y z
N MET A 1 5.45 3.62 -19.06
CA MET A 1 4.33 4.43 -18.54
C MET A 1 3.48 3.66 -17.52
N ALA A 2 2.66 2.66 -17.89
CA ALA A 2 1.75 2.01 -16.93
C ALA A 2 2.41 1.37 -15.69
N ARG A 3 3.56 0.70 -15.84
CA ARG A 3 4.31 0.09 -14.72
C ARG A 3 4.82 1.12 -13.73
N GLU A 4 5.32 2.24 -14.24
CA GLU A 4 5.84 3.33 -13.43
C GLU A 4 4.70 4.05 -12.68
N SER A 5 3.57 4.28 -13.35
CA SER A 5 2.38 4.85 -12.72
C SER A 5 1.82 3.96 -11.61
N GLU A 6 1.79 2.64 -11.79
CA GLU A 6 1.37 1.69 -10.74
C GLU A 6 2.36 1.63 -9.58
N PHE A 7 3.67 1.73 -9.87
CA PHE A 7 4.70 1.79 -8.83
C PHE A 7 4.62 3.09 -8.02
N ILE A 8 4.43 4.24 -8.67
CA ILE A 8 4.23 5.53 -8.00
C ILE A 8 2.98 5.47 -7.11
N ALA A 9 1.85 5.00 -7.62
CA ALA A 9 0.62 4.87 -6.83
C ALA A 9 0.77 3.91 -5.63
N TYR A 10 1.57 2.85 -5.77
CA TYR A 10 1.93 1.98 -4.66
C TYR A 10 2.79 2.69 -3.61
N MET A 11 3.79 3.47 -4.04
CA MET A 11 4.66 4.24 -3.15
C MET A 11 3.90 5.35 -2.41
N GLU A 12 2.99 6.06 -3.09
CA GLU A 12 2.13 7.08 -2.47
C GLU A 12 1.22 6.47 -1.39
N ALA A 13 0.60 5.32 -1.66
CA ALA A 13 -0.23 4.62 -0.68
C ALA A 13 0.61 4.11 0.52
N PHE A 14 1.86 3.68 0.26
CA PHE A 14 2.80 3.32 1.30
C PHE A 14 3.17 4.52 2.18
N GLU A 15 3.50 5.65 1.58
CA GLU A 15 3.83 6.90 2.30
C GLU A 15 2.65 7.40 3.14
N ALA A 16 1.43 7.35 2.61
CA ALA A 16 0.23 7.69 3.35
C ALA A 16 0.03 6.77 4.56
N SER A 17 0.24 5.45 4.38
CA SER A 17 0.15 4.47 5.45
C SER A 17 1.20 4.70 6.54
N THR A 18 2.47 4.93 6.18
CA THR A 18 3.55 5.14 7.16
C THR A 18 3.40 6.48 7.89
N THR A 19 2.97 7.52 7.18
CA THR A 19 2.64 8.82 7.76
C THR A 19 1.51 8.70 8.79
N HIS A 20 0.44 7.97 8.46
CA HIS A 20 -0.65 7.75 9.40
C HIS A 20 -0.20 6.96 10.64
N VAL A 21 0.56 5.88 10.46
CA VAL A 21 1.10 5.10 11.59
C VAL A 21 2.01 5.97 12.46
N GLY A 22 2.84 6.84 11.88
CA GLY A 22 3.70 7.76 12.62
C GLY A 22 2.94 8.78 13.48
N ALA A 23 1.75 9.19 13.04
CA ALA A 23 0.92 10.18 13.75
C ALA A 23 -0.21 9.57 14.61
N CYS A 24 -0.49 8.27 14.48
CA CYS A 24 -1.62 7.62 15.13
C CYS A 24 -1.18 6.66 16.24
N THR A 25 -1.36 7.07 17.50
CA THR A 25 -1.06 6.23 18.68
C THR A 25 -1.88 4.93 18.69
N ALA A 26 -3.08 4.91 18.13
CA ALA A 26 -3.86 3.67 18.02
C ALA A 26 -3.17 2.66 17.11
N CYS A 27 -2.74 3.08 15.92
CA CYS A 27 -1.98 2.24 15.00
C CYS A 27 -0.62 1.81 15.58
N GLN A 28 0.03 2.65 16.39
CA GLN A 28 1.30 2.30 17.05
C GLN A 28 1.17 1.23 18.14
N ASN A 29 -0.02 1.11 18.74
CA ASN A 29 -0.30 0.15 19.81
C ASN A 29 -1.13 -1.05 19.32
N ASP A 30 -1.14 -1.30 18.01
CA ASP A 30 -1.94 -2.35 17.36
C ASP A 30 -3.43 -2.30 17.74
N GLN A 31 -3.94 -1.10 18.03
CA GLN A 31 -5.35 -0.88 18.34
C GLN A 31 -6.16 -0.66 17.06
N PRO A 32 -7.46 -1.01 17.07
CA PRO A 32 -8.35 -0.71 15.96
C PRO A 32 -8.38 0.79 15.67
N CYS A 33 -8.03 1.17 14.45
CA CYS A 33 -8.07 2.56 13.98
C CYS A 33 -9.04 2.67 12.80
N THR A 34 -10.19 3.31 13.01
CA THR A 34 -11.19 3.55 11.95
C THR A 34 -10.69 4.50 10.87
N ALA A 35 -9.80 5.44 11.22
CA ALA A 35 -9.15 6.34 10.26
C ALA A 35 -8.04 5.64 9.46
N GLY A 36 -7.33 4.69 10.08
CA GLY A 36 -6.25 3.93 9.44
C GLY A 36 -6.74 2.77 8.57
N GLN A 37 -7.93 2.24 8.86
CA GLN A 37 -8.60 1.20 8.06
C GLN A 37 -8.64 1.48 6.55
N PRO A 38 -9.19 2.61 6.07
CA PRO A 38 -9.23 2.89 4.63
C PRO A 38 -7.83 3.07 4.02
N ILE A 39 -6.89 3.68 4.77
CA ILE A 39 -5.50 3.90 4.32
C ILE A 39 -4.78 2.55 4.15
N HIS A 40 -4.96 1.65 5.11
CA HIS A 40 -4.37 0.32 5.05
C HIS A 40 -5.01 -0.52 3.93
N ALA A 41 -6.32 -0.45 3.76
CA ALA A 41 -7.02 -1.15 2.69
C ALA A 41 -6.54 -0.69 1.30
N GLU A 42 -6.32 0.61 1.11
CA GLU A 42 -5.77 1.16 -0.13
C GLU A 42 -4.34 0.68 -0.37
N PHE A 43 -3.47 0.75 0.63
CA PHE A 43 -2.10 0.23 0.54
C PHE A 43 -2.07 -1.25 0.12
N ILE A 44 -2.87 -2.11 0.78
CA ILE A 44 -2.95 -3.54 0.45
C ILE A 44 -3.46 -3.77 -0.98
N ALA A 45 -4.45 -3.00 -1.43
CA ALA A 45 -4.95 -3.11 -2.81
C ALA A 45 -3.86 -2.76 -3.85
N ARG A 46 -3.09 -1.70 -3.61
CA ARG A 46 -1.96 -1.30 -4.48
C ARG A 46 -0.81 -2.30 -4.43
N GLN A 47 -0.44 -2.77 -3.25
CA GLN A 47 0.58 -3.80 -3.06
C GLN A 47 0.21 -5.10 -3.80
N ASN A 48 -1.03 -5.54 -3.69
CA ASN A 48 -1.53 -6.73 -4.38
C ASN A 48 -1.49 -6.56 -5.90
N THR A 49 -1.87 -5.39 -6.41
CA THR A 49 -1.83 -5.07 -7.85
C THR A 49 -0.40 -5.13 -8.36
N TRP A 50 0.53 -4.44 -7.69
CA TRP A 50 1.95 -4.43 -8.03
C TRP A 50 2.58 -5.83 -7.96
N THR A 51 2.32 -6.57 -6.87
CA THR A 51 2.85 -7.93 -6.67
C THR A 51 2.32 -8.91 -7.70
N LYS A 52 1.03 -8.80 -8.06
CA LYS A 52 0.43 -9.62 -9.13
C LYS A 52 1.14 -9.35 -10.46
N ARG A 53 1.34 -8.07 -10.81
CA ARG A 53 2.06 -7.70 -12.02
C ARG A 53 3.49 -8.23 -12.04
N LEU A 54 4.25 -8.08 -10.95
CA LEU A 54 5.60 -8.62 -10.85
C LEU A 54 5.64 -10.14 -11.05
N ARG A 55 4.63 -10.87 -10.55
CA ARG A 55 4.50 -12.31 -10.77
C ARG A 55 4.19 -12.64 -12.23
N ASP A 56 3.34 -11.86 -12.88
CA ASP A 56 2.98 -12.04 -14.28
C ASP A 56 4.18 -11.73 -15.21
N GLU A 57 4.93 -10.67 -14.91
CA GLU A 57 6.19 -10.32 -15.60
C GLU A 57 7.25 -11.43 -15.43
N ARG A 58 7.36 -12.02 -14.23
CA ARG A 58 8.32 -13.11 -13.95
C ARG A 58 7.90 -14.46 -14.58
N LYS A 59 6.63 -14.62 -14.93
CA LYS A 59 6.09 -15.81 -15.62
C LYS A 59 6.15 -15.69 -17.14
N GLN A 60 6.63 -14.57 -17.68
CA GLN A 60 6.81 -14.39 -19.11
C GLN A 60 8.06 -15.19 -19.56
N PRO A 61 7.91 -16.17 -20.47
CA PRO A 61 9.02 -17.01 -20.96
C PRO A 61 10.02 -16.22 -21.80
#